data_AF-A0A418BVD8-F1
#
_entry.id   AF-A0A418BVD8-F1
#
_cell.length_a   1.000
_cell.length_b   1.000
_cell.length_c   1.000
_cell.angle_alpha   90.00
_cell.angle_beta   90.00
_cell.angle_gamma   90.00
#
_symmetry.space_group_name_H-M   'P 1'
#
loop_
_entity.id
_entity.type
_entity.pdbx_description
1 polymer ?
#
loop_
_entity_poly.entity_id
_entity_poly.type
_entity_poly.pdbx_seq_one_letter_code
_entity_poly.pdbx_strand_id
1 'polypeptide(L)'
;MRVALEAAARVLSAGGDAVSACEEAVVVLEDAECTNAGCNGPQVNLTTDGRVETDASVMSGSSNAIGCCGAVEGVRNPITLAVHLLRSQERRPQDRQPPLFLVGHGALAEAKDANLSTINYDDEPIHPRALIKHQDNAT
;
A
#
# COMPACT_ATOMS: atom_id res chain seq x y z
N MET A 1 15.82 6.02 -0.24
CA MET A 1 16.15 5.67 1.16
C MET A 1 16.26 6.87 2.09
N ARG A 2 17.17 7.84 1.87
CA ARG A 2 17.30 9.03 2.77
C ARG A 2 15.97 9.75 3.02
N VAL A 3 15.21 10.05 1.97
CA VAL A 3 13.92 10.75 2.06
C VAL A 3 12.90 9.96 2.91
N ALA A 4 12.86 8.63 2.79
CA ALA A 4 11.97 7.79 3.59
C ALA A 4 12.33 7.82 5.09
N LEU A 5 13.64 7.77 5.40
CA LEU A 5 14.13 7.88 6.78
C LEU A 5 13.82 9.27 7.37
N GLU A 6 14.01 10.33 6.59
CA GLU A 6 13.66 11.71 7.00
C GLU A 6 12.16 11.85 7.25
N ALA A 7 11.32 11.19 6.45
CA ALA A 7 9.87 11.21 6.63
C ALA A 7 9.44 10.49 7.93
N ALA A 8 9.93 9.28 8.18
CA ALA A 8 9.71 8.59 9.45
C ALA A 8 10.24 9.38 10.66
N ALA A 9 11.45 9.94 10.56
CA ALA A 9 12.05 10.72 11.65
C ALA A 9 11.22 11.96 11.99
N ARG A 10 10.58 12.62 11.00
CA ARG A 10 9.66 13.73 11.22
C ARG A 10 8.44 13.29 12.03
N VAL A 11 7.83 12.16 11.69
CA VAL A 11 6.67 11.61 12.43
C VAL A 11 7.03 11.35 13.88
N LEU A 12 8.15 10.66 14.14
CA LEU A 12 8.60 10.37 15.50
C LEU A 12 8.95 11.64 16.29
N SER A 13 9.63 12.60 15.64
CA SER A 13 9.99 13.89 16.28
C SER A 13 8.77 14.74 16.64
N ALA A 14 7.66 14.55 15.92
CA ALA A 14 6.37 15.18 16.23
C ALA A 14 5.55 14.42 17.29
N GLY A 15 6.08 13.33 17.87
CA GLY A 15 5.40 12.52 18.88
C GLY A 15 4.44 11.46 18.30
N GLY A 16 4.53 11.17 17.00
CA GLY A 16 3.78 10.07 16.37
C GLY A 16 4.27 8.69 16.80
N ASP A 17 3.43 7.67 16.60
CA ASP A 17 3.77 6.29 16.92
C ASP A 17 4.62 5.61 15.84
N ALA A 18 5.17 4.43 16.19
CA ALA A 18 6.04 3.65 15.29
C ALA A 18 5.32 3.16 14.03
N VAL A 19 4.02 2.85 14.11
CA VAL A 19 3.23 2.38 12.95
C VAL A 19 3.09 3.51 11.93
N SER A 20 2.78 4.71 12.40
CA SER A 20 2.63 5.92 11.58
C SER A 20 3.96 6.36 10.97
N ALA A 21 5.08 6.19 11.70
CA ALA A 21 6.41 6.45 11.16
C ALA A 21 6.79 5.45 10.05
N CYS A 22 6.48 4.16 10.25
CA CYS A 22 6.67 3.13 9.21
C CYS A 22 5.77 3.37 8.00
N GLU A 23 4.49 3.71 8.20
CA GLU A 23 3.53 4.08 7.16
C GLU A 23 4.13 5.17 6.26
N GLU A 24 4.55 6.29 6.85
CA GLU A 24 5.10 7.42 6.11
C GLU A 24 6.38 7.07 5.34
N ALA A 25 7.30 6.30 5.95
CA ALA A 25 8.50 5.85 5.24
C ALA A 25 8.16 4.94 4.04
N VAL A 26 7.20 4.04 4.19
CA VAL A 26 6.81 3.11 3.12
C VAL A 26 6.02 3.83 2.04
N VAL A 27 5.16 4.79 2.36
CA VAL A 27 4.49 5.66 1.37
C VAL A 27 5.53 6.34 0.48
N VAL A 28 6.58 6.91 1.06
CA VAL A 28 7.69 7.51 0.29
C VAL A 28 8.42 6.48 -0.58
N LEU A 29 8.51 5.22 -0.15
CA LEU A 29 9.11 4.15 -0.93
C LEU A 29 8.17 3.62 -2.02
N GLU A 30 6.86 3.62 -1.82
CA GLU A 30 5.86 3.24 -2.81
C GLU A 30 5.75 4.29 -3.92
N ASP A 31 5.89 5.57 -3.59
CA ASP A 31 5.88 6.66 -4.56
C ASP A 31 7.23 6.84 -5.28
N ALA A 32 8.28 6.12 -4.85
CA ALA A 32 9.60 6.27 -5.42
C ALA A 32 9.70 5.58 -6.79
N GLU A 33 10.18 6.29 -7.80
CA GLU A 33 10.35 5.73 -9.15
C GLU A 33 11.33 4.53 -9.22
N CYS A 34 12.18 4.33 -8.22
CA CYS A 34 13.22 3.29 -8.25
C CYS A 34 12.82 1.95 -7.59
N THR A 35 11.62 1.86 -7.00
CA THR A 35 11.14 0.68 -6.30
C THR A 35 10.10 -0.08 -7.12
N ASN A 36 10.03 -1.40 -6.89
CA ASN A 36 8.93 -2.23 -7.36
C ASN A 36 7.86 -2.30 -6.25
N ALA A 37 7.25 -1.16 -5.95
CA ALA A 37 6.22 -1.02 -4.93
C ALA A 37 5.26 0.11 -5.35
N GLY A 38 4.11 0.21 -4.67
CA GLY A 38 3.08 1.18 -5.02
C GLY A 38 2.27 0.79 -6.26
N CYS A 39 1.28 1.62 -6.59
CA CYS A 39 0.32 1.34 -7.65
C CYS A 39 0.78 1.73 -9.06
N ASN A 40 1.81 2.56 -9.19
CA ASN A 40 2.25 3.04 -10.48
C ASN A 40 3.69 3.54 -10.39
N GLY A 41 4.45 3.40 -11.47
CA GLY A 41 5.83 3.85 -11.52
C GLY A 41 6.66 3.07 -12.55
N PRO A 42 7.82 3.60 -12.95
CA PRO A 42 8.63 2.99 -14.00
C PRO A 42 9.19 1.61 -13.64
N GLN A 43 9.33 1.30 -12.36
CA GLN A 43 9.92 0.07 -11.87
C GLN A 43 8.90 -0.92 -11.31
N VAL A 44 7.61 -0.58 -11.28
CA VAL A 44 6.52 -1.50 -10.90
C VAL A 44 6.44 -2.67 -11.88
N ASN A 45 6.28 -3.88 -11.34
CA ASN A 45 6.12 -5.11 -12.12
C ASN A 45 4.65 -5.33 -12.44
N LEU A 46 4.42 -5.95 -13.60
CA LEU A 46 3.10 -6.34 -14.05
C LEU A 46 2.94 -7.86 -13.92
N THR A 47 1.72 -8.31 -13.64
CA THR A 47 1.34 -9.72 -13.70
C THR A 47 1.47 -10.26 -15.12
N THR A 48 1.31 -11.58 -15.31
CA THR A 48 1.29 -12.20 -16.65
C THR A 48 0.22 -11.62 -17.58
N ASP A 49 -0.85 -11.06 -17.01
CA ASP A 49 -1.93 -10.42 -17.74
C ASP A 49 -1.71 -8.90 -17.93
N GLY A 50 -0.53 -8.38 -17.58
CA GLY A 50 -0.18 -6.98 -17.74
C GLY A 50 -0.82 -6.03 -16.72
N ARG A 51 -1.28 -6.55 -15.56
CA ARG A 51 -1.96 -5.77 -14.52
C ARG A 51 -0.99 -5.41 -13.39
N VAL A 52 -1.24 -4.32 -12.68
CA VAL A 52 -0.50 -3.98 -11.46
C VAL A 52 -1.27 -4.51 -10.26
N GLU A 53 -0.73 -5.55 -9.63
CA GLU A 53 -1.21 -6.10 -8.37
C GLU A 53 -0.14 -5.93 -7.30
N THR A 54 -0.54 -5.48 -6.11
CA THR A 54 0.38 -5.14 -5.03
C THR A 54 0.00 -5.83 -3.72
N ASP A 55 1.01 -6.02 -2.88
CA ASP A 55 0.87 -6.59 -1.55
C ASP A 55 1.53 -5.67 -0.52
N ALA A 56 0.90 -5.48 0.63
CA ALA A 56 1.48 -4.76 1.75
C ALA A 56 0.96 -5.29 3.09
N SER A 57 1.82 -5.23 4.11
CA SER A 57 1.43 -5.59 5.47
C SER A 57 2.16 -4.74 6.51
N VAL A 58 1.53 -4.62 7.68
CA VAL A 58 2.08 -3.91 8.83
C VAL A 58 1.67 -4.61 10.12
N MET A 59 2.54 -4.55 11.13
CA MET A 59 2.31 -5.11 12.46
C MET A 59 2.72 -4.10 13.53
N SER A 60 1.90 -4.00 14.57
CA SER A 60 2.20 -3.25 15.78
C SER A 60 2.72 -4.18 16.86
N GLY A 61 3.98 -3.99 17.26
CA GLY A 61 4.59 -4.80 18.33
C GLY A 61 4.01 -4.52 19.72
N SER A 62 3.35 -3.38 19.94
CA SER A 62 2.75 -3.02 21.23
C SER A 62 1.36 -3.64 21.43
N SER A 63 0.57 -3.76 20.37
CA SER A 63 -0.81 -4.30 20.43
C SER A 63 -0.93 -5.71 19.84
N ASN A 64 0.10 -6.21 19.16
CA ASN A 64 0.05 -7.40 18.29
C ASN A 64 -0.99 -7.31 17.16
N ALA A 65 -1.52 -6.11 16.89
CA ALA A 65 -2.43 -5.89 15.77
C ALA A 65 -1.67 -5.98 14.44
N ILE A 66 -2.34 -6.52 13.43
CA ILE A 66 -1.81 -6.73 12.09
C ILE A 66 -2.84 -6.23 11.08
N GLY A 67 -2.38 -5.67 9.98
CA GLY A 67 -3.20 -5.39 8.81
C GLY A 67 -2.45 -5.72 7.54
N CYS A 68 -3.14 -6.33 6.58
CA CYS A 68 -2.56 -6.81 5.34
C CYS A 68 -3.50 -6.54 4.16
N CYS A 69 -2.93 -6.25 3.00
CA CYS A 69 -3.63 -6.28 1.72
C CYS A 69 -2.79 -7.02 0.67
N GLY A 70 -3.46 -7.63 -0.32
CA GLY A 70 -2.76 -8.44 -1.32
C GLY A 70 -3.53 -8.61 -2.62
N ALA A 71 -2.80 -8.85 -3.70
CA ALA A 71 -3.31 -8.78 -5.06
C ALA A 71 -4.20 -7.54 -5.29
N VAL A 72 -3.86 -6.41 -4.65
CA VAL A 72 -4.71 -5.21 -4.70
C VAL A 72 -4.31 -4.37 -5.90
N GLU A 73 -5.32 -4.00 -6.69
CA GLU A 73 -5.16 -3.11 -7.82
C GLU A 73 -5.73 -1.73 -7.47
N GLY A 74 -5.05 -0.67 -7.89
CA GLY A 74 -5.61 0.67 -7.87
C GLY A 74 -5.66 1.36 -6.51
N VAL A 75 -5.06 0.81 -5.45
CA VAL A 75 -4.85 1.54 -4.19
C VAL A 75 -3.52 2.27 -4.26
N ARG A 76 -3.52 3.62 -4.13
CA ARG A 76 -2.32 4.41 -4.45
C ARG A 76 -1.10 3.97 -3.64
N ASN A 77 -1.32 3.83 -2.34
CA ASN A 77 -0.34 3.40 -1.35
C ASN A 77 -0.88 2.17 -0.59
N PRO A 78 -0.59 0.95 -1.03
CA PRO A 78 -1.06 -0.28 -0.40
C PRO A 78 -0.76 -0.36 1.10
N ILE A 79 0.37 0.19 1.57
CA ILE A 79 0.68 0.23 3.00
C ILE A 79 -0.37 1.01 3.82
N THR A 80 -0.95 2.09 3.28
CA THR A 80 -1.96 2.90 3.96
C THR A 80 -3.24 2.07 4.16
N LEU A 81 -3.60 1.21 3.20
CA LEU A 81 -4.71 0.26 3.39
C LEU A 81 -4.38 -0.76 4.48
N ALA A 82 -3.17 -1.31 4.50
CA ALA A 82 -2.73 -2.23 5.55
C ALA A 82 -2.79 -1.57 6.95
N VAL A 83 -2.37 -0.31 7.07
CA VAL A 83 -2.44 0.45 8.33
C VAL A 83 -3.88 0.75 8.73
N HIS A 84 -4.76 1.09 7.78
CA HIS A 84 -6.19 1.23 8.04
C HIS A 84 -6.78 -0.05 8.64
N LEU A 85 -6.47 -1.20 8.06
CA LEU A 85 -6.91 -2.51 8.58
C LEU A 85 -6.35 -2.77 9.99
N LEU A 86 -5.06 -2.51 10.24
CA LEU A 86 -4.47 -2.64 11.58
C LEU A 86 -5.21 -1.74 12.59
N ARG A 87 -5.41 -0.46 12.27
CA ARG A 87 -6.12 0.50 13.15
C ARG A 87 -7.59 0.14 13.33
N SER A 88 -8.19 -0.62 12.42
CA SER A 88 -9.54 -1.17 12.60
C SER A 88 -9.56 -2.29 13.65
N GLN A 89 -8.53 -3.16 13.70
CA GLN A 89 -8.39 -4.21 14.72
C GLN A 89 -8.26 -3.67 16.13
N GLU A 90 -7.61 -2.51 16.29
CA GLU A 90 -7.42 -1.88 17.59
C GLU A 90 -8.70 -1.22 18.13
N ARG A 91 -9.69 -0.94 17.26
CA ARG A 91 -11.02 -0.47 17.68
C ARG A 91 -11.81 -1.68 18.18
N ARG A 92 -12.22 -1.61 19.46
CA ARG A 92 -12.98 -2.71 20.09
C ARG A 92 -14.24 -3.05 19.29
N PRO A 93 -14.54 -4.34 19.05
CA PRO A 93 -15.74 -4.72 18.30
C PRO A 93 -16.97 -4.34 19.11
N GLN A 94 -17.90 -3.61 18.49
CA GLN A 94 -19.26 -3.48 19.01
C GLN A 94 -20.12 -4.65 18.54
N ASP A 95 -19.99 -5.08 17.27
CA ASP A 95 -20.80 -6.19 16.72
C ASP A 95 -20.05 -7.18 15.79
N ARG A 96 -18.84 -6.86 15.30
CA ARG A 96 -18.06 -7.75 14.42
C ARG A 96 -16.56 -7.50 14.54
N GLN A 97 -15.76 -8.56 14.48
CA GLN A 97 -14.30 -8.47 14.31
C GLN A 97 -13.98 -7.96 12.89
N PRO A 98 -13.21 -6.88 12.73
CA PRO A 98 -12.81 -6.41 11.41
C PRO A 98 -11.89 -7.42 10.71
N PRO A 99 -11.74 -7.37 9.38
CA PRO A 99 -10.82 -8.23 8.65
C PRO A 99 -9.36 -7.84 8.94
N LEU A 100 -8.50 -8.84 9.11
CA LEU A 100 -7.05 -8.65 9.25
C LEU A 100 -6.38 -8.53 7.87
N PHE A 101 -6.81 -9.34 6.92
CA PHE A 101 -6.24 -9.44 5.58
C PHE A 101 -7.36 -9.37 4.54
N LEU A 102 -7.27 -8.42 3.61
CA LEU A 102 -8.14 -8.32 2.45
C LEU A 102 -7.35 -8.50 1.16
N VAL A 103 -7.98 -9.05 0.13
CA VAL A 103 -7.33 -9.27 -1.15
C VAL A 103 -8.20 -8.86 -2.34
N GLY A 104 -7.56 -8.54 -3.46
CA GLY A 104 -8.24 -8.28 -4.73
C GLY A 104 -9.27 -7.16 -4.66
N HIS A 105 -10.41 -7.38 -5.30
CA HIS A 105 -11.49 -6.39 -5.37
C HIS A 105 -12.03 -5.97 -4.00
N GLY A 106 -12.08 -6.89 -3.02
CA GLY A 106 -12.55 -6.57 -1.67
C GLY A 106 -11.64 -5.59 -0.94
N ALA A 107 -10.33 -5.68 -1.17
CA ALA A 107 -9.36 -4.72 -0.62
C ALA A 107 -9.52 -3.32 -1.25
N LEU A 108 -9.75 -3.24 -2.56
CA LEU A 108 -10.01 -1.96 -3.24
C LEU A 108 -11.34 -1.34 -2.77
N ALA A 109 -12.39 -2.15 -2.57
CA ALA A 109 -13.66 -1.66 -2.05
C ALA A 109 -13.49 -1.05 -0.64
N GLU A 110 -12.80 -1.75 0.26
CA GLU A 110 -12.49 -1.22 1.60
C GLU A 110 -11.68 0.07 1.53
N ALA A 111 -10.69 0.16 0.63
CA ALA A 111 -9.92 1.39 0.44
C ALA A 111 -10.80 2.57 0.00
N LYS A 112 -11.76 2.34 -0.90
CA LYS A 112 -12.73 3.37 -1.32
C LYS A 112 -13.66 3.77 -0.19
N ASP A 113 -14.20 2.81 0.56
CA ASP A 113 -15.09 3.07 1.70
C ASP A 113 -14.37 3.85 2.81
N ALA A 114 -13.08 3.57 3.01
CA ALA A 114 -12.20 4.30 3.92
C ALA A 114 -11.70 5.66 3.37
N ASN A 115 -12.12 6.07 2.16
CA ASN A 115 -11.70 7.29 1.47
C ASN A 115 -10.17 7.39 1.28
N LEU A 116 -9.50 6.25 1.08
CA LEU A 116 -8.08 6.22 0.74
C LEU A 116 -7.88 6.62 -0.74
N SER A 117 -6.70 7.14 -1.05
CA SER A 117 -6.35 7.49 -2.43
C SER A 117 -6.33 6.23 -3.29
N THR A 118 -7.12 6.25 -4.36
CA THR A 118 -7.15 5.18 -5.37
C THR A 118 -6.83 5.75 -6.75
N ILE A 119 -6.40 4.88 -7.66
CA ILE A 119 -6.19 5.20 -9.06
C ILE A 119 -7.16 4.40 -9.92
N ASN A 120 -7.60 5.03 -10.99
CA ASN A 120 -8.30 4.37 -12.08
C ASN A 120 -7.37 4.35 -13.28
N TYR A 121 -7.00 3.17 -13.77
CA TYR A 121 -6.04 3.04 -14.88
C TYR A 121 -6.60 3.52 -16.23
N ASP A 122 -7.92 3.75 -16.34
CA ASP A 122 -8.49 4.44 -17.50
C ASP A 122 -8.13 5.94 -17.51
N ASP A 123 -8.02 6.55 -16.32
CA ASP A 123 -7.72 7.98 -16.15
C ASP A 123 -6.21 8.24 -15.96
N GLU A 124 -5.54 7.37 -15.20
CA GLU A 124 -4.10 7.40 -14.91
C GLU A 124 -3.47 6.06 -15.35
N PRO A 125 -3.14 5.90 -16.64
CA PRO A 125 -2.66 4.63 -17.17
C PRO A 125 -1.33 4.18 -16.56
N ILE A 126 -1.10 2.87 -16.64
CA ILE A 126 0.15 2.24 -16.18
C ILE A 126 1.35 2.90 -16.85
N HIS A 127 2.39 3.17 -16.07
CA HIS A 127 3.58 3.85 -16.54
C HIS A 127 4.20 3.14 -17.78
N PRO A 128 4.50 3.85 -18.88
CA PRO A 128 4.97 3.24 -20.14
C PRO A 128 6.19 2.34 -20.00
N ARG A 129 7.14 2.72 -19.14
CA ARG A 129 8.34 1.91 -18.88
C ARG A 129 8.04 0.57 -18.20
N ALA A 130 7.02 0.49 -17.36
CA ALA A 130 6.60 -0.78 -16.76
C ALA A 130 6.02 -1.72 -17.83
N LEU A 131 5.24 -1.17 -18.78
CA LEU A 131 4.71 -1.90 -19.93
C LEU A 131 5.81 -2.45 -20.85
N ILE A 132 6.80 -1.61 -21.21
CA ILE A 132 7.95 -2.03 -22.04
C ILE A 132 8.73 -3.15 -21.35
N LYS A 133 9.07 -2.97 -20.07
CA LYS A 133 9.77 -4.00 -19.28
C LYS A 133 9.01 -5.34 -19.24
N HIS A 134 7.68 -5.29 -19.14
CA HIS A 134 6.86 -6.48 -19.15
C HIS A 134 6.88 -7.20 -20.51
N GLN A 135 6.83 -6.44 -21.61
CA GLN A 135 6.94 -6.98 -22.97
C GLN A 135 8.30 -7.66 -23.20
N ASP A 136 9.39 -7.02 -22.78
CA ASP A 136 10.75 -7.55 -22.94
C ASP A 136 10.96 -8.86 -22.16
N ASN A 137 10.29 -9.02 -21.01
CA ASN A 137 10.37 -10.21 -20.17
C ASN A 137 9.43 -11.35 -20.62
N ALA A 138 8.53 -11.10 -21.58
CA ALA A 138 7.59 -12.09 -22.10
C ALA A 138 8.14 -12.87 -23.33
N THR A 139 9.28 -12.43 -23.87
CA THR A 139 10.07 -13.10 -24.92
C THR A 139 11.23 -13.91 -24.35
#